data_AF-A0A1B8AFZ2-F1
#
_entry.id   AF-A0A1B8AFZ2-F1
#
_cell.length_a   1.000
_cell.length_b   1.000
_cell.length_c   1.000
_cell.angle_alpha   90.00
_cell.angle_beta   90.00
_cell.angle_gamma   90.00
#
_symmetry.space_group_name_H-M   'P 1'
#
loop_
_entity.id
_entity.type
_entity.pdbx_description
1 polymer ?
#
loop_
_entity_poly.entity_id
_entity_poly.type
_entity_poly.pdbx_seq_one_letter_code
_entity_poly.pdbx_strand_id
1 'polypeptide(L)'
;MSSSIKRMFFLKDTSPKSGEPVVKSYTIDDYKKENEDLKGEIKALYEQLNRRYQDTRNAEHDVLEQRVVLGTTLSKLRYLDKKLENIYDRKGMEKAIVKAANDPKLLYHKAEAFRKIKNAEHEIVGSREIVKSCIDRLKGHLEKLDKY
;
A
#
# COMPACT_ATOMS: atom_id res chain seq x y z
N MET A 1 -7.06 -26.73 -1.36
CA MET A 1 -7.60 -27.67 -0.35
C MET A 1 -6.62 -28.82 -0.15
N SER A 2 -6.16 -29.00 1.09
CA SER A 2 -5.68 -30.23 1.75
C SER A 2 -4.53 -31.04 1.11
N SER A 3 -3.28 -30.66 1.44
CA SER A 3 -2.16 -31.61 1.50
C SER A 3 -2.34 -32.49 2.75
N SER A 4 -2.83 -33.71 2.57
CA SER A 4 -3.03 -34.66 3.67
C SER A 4 -1.73 -35.41 3.99
N ILE A 5 -0.90 -34.81 4.85
CA ILE A 5 0.11 -35.53 5.65
C ILE A 5 -0.66 -36.47 6.58
N LYS A 6 -0.96 -37.67 6.12
CA LYS A 6 -1.65 -38.69 6.94
C LYS A 6 -1.17 -40.08 6.61
N ARG A 7 0.13 -40.34 6.80
CA ARG A 7 0.69 -41.70 6.90
C ARG A 7 1.94 -41.71 7.79
N MET A 8 1.74 -41.48 9.08
CA MET A 8 2.67 -41.98 10.10
C MET A 8 1.83 -42.59 11.21
N PHE A 9 2.18 -43.80 11.63
CA PHE A 9 1.57 -44.59 12.72
C PHE A 9 0.29 -45.37 12.38
N PHE A 10 0.48 -46.49 11.67
CA PHE A 10 -0.33 -47.69 11.91
C PHE A 10 0.61 -48.83 12.25
N LEU A 11 0.85 -49.06 13.55
CA LEU A 11 1.27 -50.37 14.04
C LEU A 11 -0.01 -51.22 14.10
N LYS A 12 -0.18 -52.12 13.14
CA LYS A 12 -1.14 -53.23 13.26
C LYS A 12 -0.34 -54.51 13.46
N ASP A 13 -0.52 -55.12 14.63
CA ASP A 13 -0.14 -56.50 14.88
C ASP A 13 -0.70 -57.39 13.76
N THR A 14 0.20 -57.93 12.95
CA THR A 14 -0.12 -58.97 11.98
C THR A 14 0.93 -60.06 12.10
N SER A 15 0.56 -61.12 12.82
CA SER A 15 1.22 -62.42 12.76
C SER A 15 1.21 -62.92 11.30
N PRO A 16 2.30 -63.53 10.79
CA PRO A 16 2.58 -63.57 9.36
C PRO A 16 1.74 -64.64 8.65
N LYS A 17 0.91 -64.21 7.69
CA LYS A 17 0.44 -65.10 6.62
C LYS A 17 1.48 -65.08 5.50
N SER A 18 1.92 -66.28 5.15
CA SER A 18 2.85 -66.61 4.08
C SER A 18 2.64 -65.80 2.80
N GLY A 19 3.50 -64.80 2.65
CA GLY A 19 3.85 -64.11 1.42
C GLY A 19 5.17 -63.49 1.77
N GLU A 20 6.26 -64.08 1.31
CA GLU A 20 7.61 -63.57 1.58
C GLU A 20 7.62 -62.06 1.37
N PRO A 21 8.02 -61.25 2.36
CA PRO A 21 8.21 -59.84 2.09
C PRO A 21 9.30 -59.81 1.02
N VAL A 22 8.99 -59.24 -0.15
CA VAL A 22 10.03 -58.79 -1.06
C VAL A 22 10.74 -57.66 -0.33
N VAL A 23 11.65 -58.03 0.57
CA VAL A 23 12.60 -57.13 1.21
C VAL A 23 13.45 -56.67 0.05
N LYS A 24 13.14 -55.49 -0.49
CA LYS A 24 14.10 -54.79 -1.33
C LYS A 24 15.37 -54.70 -0.51
N SER A 25 16.36 -55.50 -0.86
CA SER A 25 17.67 -55.49 -0.26
C SER A 25 18.33 -54.18 -0.67
N TYR A 26 18.09 -53.13 0.11
CA TYR A 26 18.80 -51.88 -0.06
C TYR A 26 20.27 -52.13 0.19
N THR A 27 21.08 -51.85 -0.84
CA THR A 27 22.52 -51.87 -0.72
C THR A 27 23.00 -50.58 -0.07
N ILE A 28 24.21 -50.59 0.49
CA ILE A 28 24.85 -49.38 1.01
C ILE A 28 24.93 -48.29 -0.07
N ASP A 29 25.05 -48.67 -1.34
CA ASP A 29 25.14 -47.72 -2.45
C ASP A 29 23.79 -47.07 -2.78
N ASP A 30 22.66 -47.77 -2.55
CA ASP A 30 21.32 -47.17 -2.64
C ASP A 30 21.14 -46.06 -1.60
N TYR A 31 21.59 -46.29 -0.36
CA TYR A 31 21.56 -45.27 0.70
C TYR A 31 22.49 -44.10 0.43
N LYS A 32 23.69 -44.35 -0.13
CA LYS A 32 24.60 -43.26 -0.53
C LYS A 32 23.97 -42.38 -1.60
N LYS A 33 23.34 -42.99 -2.60
CA LYS A 33 22.66 -42.27 -3.69
C LYS A 33 21.50 -41.44 -3.15
N GLU A 34 20.63 -42.05 -2.34
CA GLU A 34 19.50 -41.34 -1.70
C GLU A 34 19.99 -40.18 -0.82
N ASN A 35 21.09 -40.33 -0.09
CA ASN A 35 21.65 -39.27 0.73
C ASN A 35 22.22 -38.10 -0.10
N GLU A 36 22.85 -38.37 -1.25
CA GLU A 36 23.28 -37.32 -2.17
C GLU A 36 22.10 -36.62 -2.85
N ASP A 37 21.06 -37.37 -3.24
CA ASP A 37 19.82 -36.81 -3.78
C ASP A 37 19.14 -35.90 -2.75
N LEU A 38 19.03 -36.34 -1.49
CA LEU A 38 18.50 -35.55 -0.38
C LEU A 38 19.33 -34.30 -0.09
N LYS A 39 20.67 -34.37 -0.15
CA LYS A 39 21.53 -33.17 -0.03
C LYS A 39 21.26 -32.18 -1.17
N GLY A 40 21.06 -32.68 -2.39
CA GLY A 40 20.68 -31.87 -3.54
C GLY A 40 19.34 -31.18 -3.34
N GLU A 41 18.33 -31.91 -2.87
CA GLU A 41 17.00 -31.36 -2.57
C GLU A 41 17.04 -30.32 -1.44
N ILE A 42 17.76 -30.59 -0.35
CA ILE A 42 17.94 -29.64 0.76
C ILE A 42 18.57 -28.35 0.26
N LYS A 43 19.62 -28.44 -0.58
CA LYS A 43 20.27 -27.27 -1.16
C LYS A 43 19.31 -26.48 -2.04
N ALA A 44 18.56 -27.15 -2.92
CA ALA A 44 17.59 -26.49 -3.79
C ALA A 44 16.46 -25.81 -3.00
N LEU A 45 15.95 -26.46 -1.95
CA LEU A 45 14.94 -25.90 -1.05
C LEU A 45 15.48 -24.68 -0.29
N TYR A 46 16.73 -24.74 0.19
CA TYR A 46 17.37 -23.60 0.86
C TYR A 46 17.53 -22.41 -0.07
N GLU A 47 17.97 -22.63 -1.32
CA GLU A 47 18.07 -21.58 -2.33
C GLU A 47 16.71 -20.97 -2.67
N GLN A 48 15.66 -21.79 -2.81
CA GLN A 48 14.30 -21.30 -3.05
C GLN A 48 13.76 -20.49 -1.87
N LEU A 49 13.98 -20.97 -0.64
CA LEU A 49 13.57 -20.25 0.57
C LEU A 49 14.27 -18.91 0.68
N ASN A 50 15.58 -18.86 0.42
CA ASN A 50 16.35 -17.63 0.46
C ASN A 50 15.87 -16.62 -0.58
N ARG A 51 15.55 -17.06 -1.82
CA ARG A 51 14.97 -16.17 -2.84
C ARG A 51 13.63 -15.59 -2.38
N ARG A 52 12.70 -16.44 -1.90
CA ARG A 52 11.41 -15.98 -1.39
C ARG A 52 11.53 -14.99 -0.22
N TYR A 53 12.50 -15.23 0.66
CA TYR A 53 12.79 -14.32 1.77
C TYR A 53 13.24 -12.94 1.26
N GLN A 54 14.16 -12.89 0.29
CA GLN A 54 14.59 -11.63 -0.30
C GLN A 54 13.46 -10.92 -1.06
N ASP A 55 12.65 -11.66 -1.82
CA ASP A 55 11.51 -11.09 -2.54
C ASP A 55 10.49 -10.46 -1.57
N THR A 56 10.20 -11.13 -0.46
CA THR A 56 9.30 -10.63 0.58
C THR A 56 9.86 -9.37 1.24
N ARG A 57 11.15 -9.40 1.58
CA ARG A 57 11.84 -8.24 2.17
C ARG A 57 11.86 -7.04 1.23
N ASN A 58 12.07 -7.25 -0.06
CA ASN A 58 12.04 -6.18 -1.06
C ASN A 58 10.63 -5.60 -1.20
N ALA A 59 9.60 -6.45 -1.23
CA ALA A 59 8.21 -5.99 -1.27
C ALA A 59 7.83 -5.17 -0.02
N GLU A 60 8.26 -5.59 1.17
CA GLU A 60 8.09 -4.81 2.41
C GLU A 60 8.78 -3.45 2.33
N HIS A 61 10.02 -3.42 1.80
CA HIS A 61 10.76 -2.17 1.64
C HIS A 61 10.05 -1.21 0.66
N ASP A 62 9.57 -1.70 -0.48
CA ASP A 62 8.84 -0.90 -1.47
C ASP A 62 7.55 -0.31 -0.87
N VAL A 63 6.82 -1.11 -0.08
CA VAL A 63 5.62 -0.65 0.63
C VAL A 63 5.96 0.45 1.64
N LEU A 64 7.04 0.30 2.40
CA LEU A 64 7.48 1.31 3.35
C LEU A 64 7.89 2.61 2.65
N GLU A 65 8.62 2.53 1.55
CA GLU A 65 9.02 3.70 0.76
C GLU A 65 7.79 4.44 0.20
N GLN A 66 6.82 3.70 -0.37
CA GLN A 66 5.57 4.27 -0.82
C GLN A 66 4.80 4.95 0.32
N ARG A 67 4.77 4.35 1.51
CA ARG A 67 4.12 4.93 2.71
C ARG A 67 4.77 6.26 3.11
N VAL A 68 6.10 6.34 3.06
CA VAL A 68 6.84 7.59 3.35
C VAL A 68 6.52 8.67 2.30
N VAL A 69 6.53 8.34 1.02
CA VAL A 69 6.18 9.27 -0.07
C VAL A 69 4.75 9.78 0.07
N LEU A 70 3.80 8.90 0.41
CA LEU A 70 2.41 9.28 0.68
C LEU A 70 2.29 10.20 1.89
N GLY A 71 2.99 9.90 3.00
CA GLY A 71 2.98 10.71 4.21
C GLY A 71 3.54 12.12 4.00
N THR A 72 4.64 12.23 3.26
CA THR A 72 5.23 13.54 2.91
C THR A 72 4.30 14.33 1.97
N THR A 73 3.66 13.65 1.00
CA THR A 73 2.72 14.28 0.06
C THR A 73 1.47 14.80 0.77
N LEU A 74 0.90 14.01 1.69
CA LEU A 74 -0.22 14.40 2.54
C LEU A 74 0.12 15.62 3.40
N SER A 75 1.33 15.67 3.96
CA SER A 75 1.79 16.81 4.77
C SER A 75 1.88 18.10 3.94
N LYS A 76 2.38 18.01 2.70
CA LYS A 76 2.40 19.14 1.75
C LYS A 76 0.97 19.60 1.40
N LEU A 77 0.05 18.68 1.13
CA LEU A 77 -1.34 19.01 0.82
C LEU A 77 -2.05 19.70 2.00
N ARG A 78 -1.87 19.20 3.23
CA ARG A 78 -2.41 19.86 4.44
C ARG A 78 -1.87 21.28 4.63
N TYR A 79 -0.58 21.48 4.35
CA TYR A 79 0.03 22.80 4.40
C TYR A 79 -0.56 23.75 3.33
N LEU A 80 -0.80 23.24 2.11
CA LEU A 80 -1.45 24.00 1.05
C LEU A 80 -2.90 24.35 1.39
N ASP A 81 -3.68 23.42 1.94
CA ASP A 81 -5.05 23.67 2.40
C ASP A 81 -5.08 24.77 3.47
N LYS A 82 -4.16 24.72 4.45
CA LYS A 82 -4.02 25.78 5.46
C LYS A 82 -3.60 27.13 4.86
N LYS A 83 -2.72 27.12 3.86
CA LYS A 83 -2.34 28.34 3.13
C LYS A 83 -3.51 28.91 2.34
N LEU A 84 -4.29 28.06 1.68
CA LEU A 84 -5.50 28.49 0.97
C LEU A 84 -6.52 29.06 1.94
N GLU A 85 -6.71 28.47 3.11
CA GLU A 85 -7.57 29.02 4.16
C GLU A 85 -7.08 30.40 4.65
N ASN A 86 -5.75 30.57 4.81
CA ASN A 86 -5.16 31.86 5.17
C ASN A 86 -5.27 32.91 4.06
N ILE A 87 -5.13 32.50 2.78
CA ILE A 87 -5.29 33.39 1.62
C ILE A 87 -6.76 33.78 1.46
N TYR A 88 -7.66 32.84 1.73
CA TYR A 88 -9.10 32.99 1.59
C TYR A 88 -9.73 33.50 2.89
N ASP A 89 -9.29 34.68 3.36
CA ASP A 89 -10.03 35.44 4.39
C ASP A 89 -11.30 36.03 3.74
N ARG A 90 -12.33 35.19 3.61
CA ARG A 90 -13.61 35.53 3.00
C ARG A 90 -14.23 36.78 3.64
N LYS A 91 -14.08 36.96 4.96
CA LYS A 91 -14.60 38.13 5.68
C LYS A 91 -13.77 39.39 5.41
N GLY A 92 -12.45 39.27 5.32
CA GLY A 92 -11.56 40.35 4.90
C GLY A 92 -11.81 40.79 3.47
N MET A 93 -12.00 39.83 2.55
CA MET A 93 -12.35 40.09 1.16
C MET A 93 -13.73 40.73 1.04
N GLU A 94 -14.77 40.21 1.70
CA GLU A 94 -16.11 40.83 1.73
C GLU A 94 -16.06 42.27 2.26
N LYS A 95 -15.28 42.53 3.32
CA LYS A 95 -15.08 43.90 3.83
C LYS A 95 -14.37 44.80 2.83
N ALA A 96 -13.30 44.32 2.19
CA ALA A 96 -12.57 45.08 1.17
C ALA A 96 -13.44 45.37 -0.05
N ILE A 97 -14.25 44.39 -0.46
CA ILE A 97 -15.28 44.46 -1.50
C ILE A 97 -16.33 45.52 -1.17
N VAL A 98 -16.93 45.48 0.01
CA VAL A 98 -17.96 46.44 0.43
C VAL A 98 -17.38 47.85 0.56
N LYS A 99 -16.16 47.96 1.09
CA LYS A 99 -15.44 49.23 1.21
C LYS A 99 -15.12 49.82 -0.18
N ALA A 100 -14.66 49.00 -1.12
CA ALA A 100 -14.46 49.41 -2.51
C ALA A 100 -15.79 49.73 -3.20
N ALA A 101 -16.85 48.95 -2.97
CA ALA A 101 -18.21 49.13 -3.50
C ALA A 101 -18.87 50.45 -3.08
N ASN A 102 -18.44 51.05 -1.98
CA ASN A 102 -18.94 52.33 -1.50
C ASN A 102 -18.07 53.53 -1.94
N ASP A 103 -16.96 53.31 -2.65
CA ASP A 103 -16.13 54.39 -3.20
C ASP A 103 -16.75 54.94 -4.51
N PRO A 104 -17.18 56.22 -4.57
CA PRO A 104 -17.90 56.78 -5.72
C PRO A 104 -17.08 56.88 -7.01
N LYS A 105 -15.74 56.86 -6.95
CA LYS A 105 -14.86 57.14 -8.09
C LYS A 105 -14.63 55.97 -9.05
N LEU A 106 -15.09 54.76 -8.72
CA LEU A 106 -14.68 53.51 -9.39
C LEU A 106 -15.84 52.70 -10.01
N LEU A 107 -17.00 53.33 -10.23
CA LEU A 107 -18.24 52.64 -10.62
C LEU A 107 -18.11 51.73 -11.86
N TYR A 108 -17.31 52.13 -12.86
CA TYR A 108 -17.12 51.34 -14.09
C TYR A 108 -16.13 50.17 -13.95
N HIS A 109 -15.09 50.32 -13.11
CA HIS A 109 -14.12 49.26 -12.84
C HIS A 109 -14.59 48.24 -11.79
N LYS A 110 -15.64 48.58 -11.03
CA LYS A 110 -16.24 47.69 -10.02
C LYS A 110 -16.78 46.40 -10.61
N ALA A 111 -17.59 46.47 -11.67
CA ALA A 111 -18.23 45.27 -12.23
C ALA A 111 -17.19 44.26 -12.73
N GLU A 112 -16.11 44.74 -13.34
CA GLU A 112 -15.03 43.88 -13.81
C GLU A 112 -14.20 43.30 -12.65
N ALA A 113 -13.90 44.10 -11.63
CA ALA A 113 -13.23 43.65 -10.42
C ALA A 113 -14.06 42.60 -9.66
N PHE A 114 -15.37 42.83 -9.53
CA PHE A 114 -16.31 41.86 -8.93
C PHE A 114 -16.37 40.55 -9.69
N ARG A 115 -16.40 40.61 -11.03
CA ARG A 115 -16.35 39.41 -11.86
C ARG A 115 -15.04 38.65 -11.68
N LYS A 116 -13.90 39.35 -11.65
CA LYS A 116 -12.57 38.75 -11.42
C LYS A 116 -12.48 38.08 -10.04
N ILE A 117 -12.98 38.74 -9.00
CA ILE A 117 -13.05 38.17 -7.65
C ILE A 117 -13.94 36.94 -7.63
N LYS A 118 -15.15 37.01 -8.18
CA LYS A 118 -16.08 35.87 -8.20
C LYS A 118 -15.52 34.66 -8.95
N ASN A 119 -14.78 34.89 -10.04
CA ASN A 119 -14.07 33.83 -10.76
C ASN A 119 -12.94 33.23 -9.91
N ALA A 120 -12.13 34.06 -9.25
CA ALA A 120 -11.08 33.59 -8.35
C ALA A 120 -11.66 32.81 -7.15
N GLU A 121 -12.80 33.24 -6.60
CA GLU A 121 -13.52 32.49 -5.57
C GLU A 121 -13.94 31.11 -6.07
N HIS A 122 -14.50 31.03 -7.28
CA HIS A 122 -14.90 29.76 -7.86
C HIS A 122 -13.71 28.83 -8.10
N GLU A 123 -12.59 29.35 -8.61
CA GLU A 123 -11.35 28.61 -8.80
C GLU A 123 -10.76 28.10 -7.48
N ILE A 124 -10.81 28.92 -6.41
CA ILE A 124 -10.32 28.53 -5.08
C ILE A 124 -11.22 27.46 -4.47
N VAL A 125 -12.54 27.59 -4.57
CA VAL A 125 -13.48 26.56 -4.11
C VAL A 125 -13.27 25.25 -4.85
N GLY A 126 -13.18 25.27 -6.18
CA GLY A 126 -12.90 24.07 -6.98
C GLY A 126 -11.55 23.44 -6.62
N SER A 127 -10.52 24.26 -6.43
CA SER A 127 -9.20 23.79 -5.99
C SER A 127 -9.27 23.13 -4.60
N ARG A 128 -10.05 23.68 -3.68
CA ARG A 128 -10.24 23.12 -2.33
C ARG A 128 -10.94 21.76 -2.36
N GLU A 129 -11.96 21.61 -3.21
CA GLU A 129 -12.65 20.33 -3.41
C GLU A 129 -11.72 19.26 -4.00
N ILE A 130 -10.89 19.61 -4.98
CA ILE A 130 -9.89 18.71 -5.55
C ILE A 130 -8.88 18.27 -4.47
N VAL A 131 -8.35 19.21 -3.69
CA VAL A 131 -7.42 18.91 -2.60
C VAL A 131 -8.06 17.97 -1.57
N LYS A 132 -9.31 18.23 -1.18
CA LYS A 132 -10.06 17.37 -0.25
C LYS A 132 -10.22 15.95 -0.80
N SER A 133 -10.64 15.81 -2.05
CA SER A 133 -10.77 14.52 -2.73
C SER A 133 -9.44 13.74 -2.78
N CYS A 134 -8.34 14.43 -3.09
CA CYS A 134 -7.00 13.84 -3.05
C CYS A 134 -6.63 13.36 -1.64
N ILE A 135 -6.90 14.15 -0.60
CA ILE A 135 -6.64 13.78 0.79
C ILE A 135 -7.43 12.53 1.18
N ASP A 136 -8.72 12.47 0.85
CA ASP A 136 -9.58 11.35 1.20
C ASP A 136 -9.14 10.06 0.47
N ARG A 137 -8.75 10.18 -0.79
CA ARG A 137 -8.20 9.05 -1.56
C ARG A 137 -6.89 8.54 -0.97
N LEU A 138 -5.97 9.44 -0.59
CA LEU A 138 -4.69 9.08 0.05
C LEU A 138 -4.89 8.41 1.41
N LYS A 139 -5.84 8.90 2.24
CA LYS A 139 -6.21 8.24 3.50
C LYS A 139 -6.71 6.81 3.25
N GLY A 140 -7.59 6.63 2.27
CA GLY A 140 -8.09 5.29 1.92
C GLY A 140 -6.98 4.34 1.43
N HIS A 141 -5.93 4.85 0.78
CA HIS A 141 -4.75 4.04 0.44
C HIS A 141 -3.92 3.68 1.67
N LEU A 142 -3.71 4.62 2.60
CA LEU A 142 -3.00 4.37 3.86
C LEU A 142 -3.70 3.34 4.75
N GLU A 143 -5.03 3.43 4.91
CA GLU A 143 -5.82 2.48 5.69
C GLU A 143 -5.79 1.06 5.09
N LYS A 144 -5.63 0.94 3.77
CA LYS A 144 -5.47 -0.36 3.11
C LYS A 144 -4.07 -0.94 3.35
N LEU A 145 -3.06 -0.10 3.44
CA LEU A 145 -1.68 -0.51 3.73
C LEU A 145 -1.51 -0.93 5.20
N ASP A 146 -2.22 -0.31 6.15
CA ASP A 146 -2.17 -0.70 7.58
C ASP A 146 -2.85 -2.06 7.86
N LYS A 147 -3.51 -2.67 6.87
CA LYS A 147 -4.15 -4.00 6.98
C LYS A 147 -3.26 -5.16 6.49
N TYR A 148 -2.09 -4.85 5.93
CA TYR A 148 -1.07 -5.82 5.52
C TYR A 148 0.13 -5.72 6.46
#